data_AF-K1JMH7-F1
#
_entry.id   AF-K1JMH7-F1
#
_cell.length_a   1.000
_cell.length_b   1.000
_cell.length_c   1.000
_cell.angle_alpha   90.00
_cell.angle_beta   90.00
_cell.angle_gamma   90.00
#
_symmetry.space_group_name_H-M   'P 1'
#
loop_
_entity.id
_entity.type
_entity.pdbx_description
1 polymer ?
#
loop_
_entity_poly.entity_id
_entity_poly.type
_entity_poly.pdbx_seq_one_letter_code
_entity_poly.pdbx_strand_id
1 'polypeptide(L)'
;MTMQKKMLKTAAAACAAALAAVLLAGCGDEASKKTYSPVPFTKHDRCHLCGMVLAHYEGPKAQIIIKGAEDTPLMFCSGRDAFTYALQPENQRRLLAFFIHDLGKTSWETPADDALVLAASAMYVYGHGREGVMGDEPVAFTEKSRADAFIAKWGGQVYKYEEITLKRLD
;
A
#
# COMPACT_ATOMS: atom_id res chain seq x y z
N MET A 1 58.60 37.63 15.45
CA MET A 1 57.41 38.18 14.74
C MET A 1 56.82 37.27 13.65
N THR A 2 57.42 36.11 13.35
CA THR A 2 57.01 35.25 12.21
C THR A 2 56.07 34.10 12.59
N MET A 3 56.04 33.70 13.86
CA MET A 3 55.32 32.51 14.34
C MET A 3 53.85 32.80 14.69
N GLN A 4 53.53 33.97 15.25
CA GLN A 4 52.15 34.39 15.56
C GLN A 4 51.28 34.60 14.30
N LYS A 5 51.88 35.09 13.19
CA LYS A 5 51.15 35.31 11.92
C LYS A 5 50.76 34.00 11.21
N LYS A 6 51.48 32.89 11.46
CA LYS A 6 51.12 31.56 10.92
C LYS A 6 49.95 30.94 11.67
N MET A 7 49.95 31.01 13.02
CA MET A 7 48.85 30.48 13.84
C MET A 7 47.51 31.19 13.60
N LEU A 8 47.54 32.52 13.37
CA LEU A 8 46.33 33.29 13.06
C LEU A 8 45.71 32.91 11.70
N LYS A 9 46.55 32.60 10.70
CA LYS A 9 46.11 32.20 9.35
C LYS A 9 45.55 30.78 9.31
N THR A 10 46.12 29.86 10.11
CA THR A 10 45.60 28.48 10.24
C THR A 10 44.29 28.43 11.02
N ALA A 11 44.11 29.29 12.03
CA ALA A 11 42.86 29.39 12.78
C ALA A 11 41.71 29.96 11.93
N ALA A 12 41.98 30.99 11.10
CA ALA A 12 40.97 31.57 10.21
C ALA A 12 40.53 30.60 9.09
N ALA A 13 41.45 29.82 8.53
CA ALA A 13 41.14 28.82 7.51
C ALA A 13 40.36 27.61 8.08
N ALA A 14 40.65 27.19 9.31
CA ALA A 14 39.95 26.11 9.98
C ALA A 14 38.52 26.51 10.39
N CYS A 15 38.30 27.75 10.84
CA CYS A 15 36.96 28.28 11.13
C CYS A 15 36.10 28.45 9.88
N ALA A 16 36.67 28.86 8.74
CA ALA A 16 35.93 29.00 7.49
C ALA A 16 35.48 27.64 6.91
N ALA A 17 36.33 26.60 7.02
CA ALA A 17 35.99 25.25 6.59
C ALA A 17 34.94 24.58 7.50
N ALA A 18 35.01 24.83 8.82
CA ALA A 18 34.01 24.32 9.76
C ALA A 18 32.64 24.99 9.58
N LEU A 19 32.60 26.28 9.22
CA LEU A 19 31.35 27.00 9.00
C LEU A 19 30.67 26.62 7.67
N ALA A 20 31.44 26.24 6.65
CA ALA A 20 30.91 25.73 5.39
C ALA A 20 30.30 24.32 5.53
N ALA A 21 30.84 23.47 6.40
CA ALA A 21 30.30 22.11 6.62
C ALA A 21 28.94 22.09 7.34
N VAL A 22 28.65 23.11 8.18
CA VAL A 22 27.37 23.21 8.90
C VAL A 22 26.24 23.69 7.97
N LEU A 23 26.56 24.39 6.87
CA LEU A 23 25.56 24.89 5.91
C LEU A 23 25.06 23.81 4.93
N LEU A 24 25.71 22.64 4.84
CA LEU A 24 25.25 21.51 4.01
C LEU A 24 24.38 20.50 4.77
N ALA A 25 24.25 20.60 6.09
CA ALA A 25 23.39 19.73 6.89
C ALA A 25 21.90 20.15 6.89
N GLY A 26 21.56 21.26 6.21
CA GLY A 26 20.22 21.86 6.24
C GLY A 26 19.29 21.49 5.08
N CYS A 27 19.72 20.67 4.11
CA CYS A 27 18.86 20.23 3.00
C CYS A 27 18.37 18.80 3.26
N GLY A 28 17.81 18.57 4.44
CA GLY A 28 16.89 17.47 4.63
C GLY A 28 15.57 17.91 4.02
N ASP A 29 15.30 17.53 2.78
CA ASP A 29 13.95 17.55 2.24
C ASP A 29 13.11 16.67 3.18
N GLU A 30 12.50 17.28 4.19
CA GLU A 30 11.28 16.80 4.83
C GLU A 30 10.19 16.88 3.75
N ALA A 31 10.34 16.08 2.70
CA ALA A 31 9.36 15.88 1.66
C ALA A 31 8.15 15.34 2.39
N SER A 32 7.18 16.23 2.67
CA SER A 32 5.90 15.87 3.26
C SER A 32 5.38 14.66 2.49
N LYS A 33 5.37 13.49 3.12
CA LYS A 33 5.00 12.25 2.45
C LYS A 33 3.56 12.43 1.98
N LYS A 34 3.35 12.61 0.67
CA LYS A 34 2.02 12.81 0.09
C LYS A 34 1.13 11.68 0.59
N THR A 35 0.05 12.03 1.28
CA THR A 35 -0.92 11.07 1.77
C THR A 35 -1.95 10.85 0.68
N TYR A 36 -2.26 9.58 0.41
CA TYR A 36 -3.27 9.19 -0.56
C TYR A 36 -4.50 8.68 0.18
N SER A 37 -5.67 8.86 -0.42
CA SER A 37 -6.94 8.35 0.09
C SER A 37 -7.64 7.55 -0.99
N PRO A 38 -8.45 6.53 -0.62
CA PRO A 38 -9.27 5.84 -1.59
C PRO A 38 -10.45 6.70 -2.05
N VAL A 39 -11.01 6.32 -3.19
CA VAL A 39 -12.24 6.88 -3.72
C VAL A 39 -13.32 5.79 -3.70
N PRO A 40 -14.60 6.15 -3.51
CA PRO A 40 -15.67 5.17 -3.61
C PRO A 40 -15.74 4.55 -5.00
N PHE A 41 -16.02 3.24 -5.07
CA PHE A 41 -16.29 2.57 -6.34
C PHE A 41 -17.55 3.10 -7.01
N THR A 42 -17.59 2.99 -8.34
CA THR A 42 -18.72 3.40 -9.17
C THR A 42 -19.23 2.25 -10.03
N LYS A 43 -20.46 2.39 -10.53
CA LYS A 43 -21.09 1.41 -11.45
C LYS A 43 -20.35 1.22 -12.78
N HIS A 44 -19.43 2.13 -13.11
CA HIS A 44 -18.69 2.10 -14.37
C HIS A 44 -17.23 1.68 -14.19
N ASP A 45 -16.79 1.44 -12.96
CA ASP A 45 -15.41 1.06 -12.69
C ASP A 45 -15.11 -0.31 -13.29
N ARG A 46 -13.92 -0.41 -13.88
CA ARG A 46 -13.45 -1.60 -14.56
C ARG A 46 -12.17 -2.10 -13.93
N CYS A 47 -12.05 -3.42 -13.83
CA CYS A 47 -10.85 -4.04 -13.29
C CYS A 47 -9.69 -3.71 -14.24
N HIS A 48 -8.61 -3.19 -13.69
CA HIS A 48 -7.39 -2.87 -14.42
C HIS A 48 -6.76 -4.10 -15.05
N LEU A 49 -6.92 -5.27 -14.42
CA LEU A 49 -6.33 -6.52 -14.88
C LEU A 49 -7.17 -7.18 -16.00
N CYS A 50 -8.48 -7.40 -15.77
CA CYS A 50 -9.34 -8.17 -16.68
C CYS A 50 -10.32 -7.32 -17.51
N GLY A 51 -10.49 -6.03 -17.22
CA GLY A 51 -11.39 -5.11 -17.93
C GLY A 51 -12.88 -5.25 -17.60
N MET A 52 -13.26 -6.22 -16.76
CA MET A 52 -14.65 -6.46 -16.36
C MET A 52 -15.16 -5.36 -15.42
N VAL A 53 -16.47 -5.10 -15.46
CA VAL A 53 -17.12 -4.06 -14.64
C VAL A 53 -17.28 -4.56 -13.20
N LEU A 54 -16.73 -3.82 -12.23
CA LEU A 54 -16.65 -4.24 -10.82
C LEU A 54 -18.02 -4.50 -10.20
N ALA A 55 -19.02 -3.67 -10.53
CA ALA A 55 -20.37 -3.73 -9.95
C ALA A 55 -21.14 -5.02 -10.28
N HIS A 56 -20.61 -5.90 -11.14
CA HIS A 56 -21.21 -7.20 -11.46
C HIS A 56 -20.67 -8.35 -10.61
N TYR A 57 -19.74 -8.08 -9.70
CA TYR A 57 -19.05 -9.12 -8.94
C TYR A 57 -19.12 -8.89 -7.44
N GLU A 58 -19.52 -9.94 -6.73
CA GLU A 58 -19.39 -10.04 -5.28
C GLU A 58 -17.91 -10.08 -4.84
N GLY A 59 -17.67 -10.02 -3.53
CA GLY A 59 -16.35 -10.14 -2.92
C GLY A 59 -15.60 -8.82 -2.77
N PRO A 60 -14.46 -8.83 -2.06
CA PRO A 60 -13.62 -7.66 -1.88
C PRO A 60 -13.22 -7.02 -3.21
N LYS A 61 -13.08 -5.70 -3.18
CA LYS A 61 -12.54 -4.89 -4.26
C LYS A 61 -11.32 -4.15 -3.73
N ALA A 62 -10.48 -3.70 -4.64
CA ALA A 62 -9.25 -3.03 -4.28
C ALA A 62 -8.92 -1.91 -5.26
N GLN A 63 -8.12 -0.96 -4.80
CA GLN A 63 -7.58 0.10 -5.62
C GLN A 63 -6.11 0.39 -5.30
N ILE A 64 -5.31 0.62 -6.35
CA ILE A 64 -3.88 0.90 -6.24
C ILE A 64 -3.59 2.23 -6.91
N ILE A 65 -2.82 3.07 -6.23
CA ILE A 65 -2.33 4.34 -6.76
C ILE A 65 -0.85 4.18 -7.07
N ILE A 66 -0.45 4.59 -8.28
CA ILE A 66 0.92 4.41 -8.78
C ILE A 66 1.52 5.73 -9.25
N LYS A 67 2.86 5.77 -9.27
CA LYS A 67 3.64 6.89 -9.76
C LYS A 67 3.31 7.21 -11.23
N GLY A 68 2.99 8.47 -11.51
CA GLY A 68 2.61 8.97 -12.82
C GLY A 68 1.13 8.79 -13.18
N ALA A 69 0.31 8.31 -12.25
CA ALA A 69 -1.15 8.20 -12.38
C ALA A 69 -1.83 8.41 -11.02
N GLU A 70 -1.31 9.36 -10.22
CA GLU A 70 -1.70 9.59 -8.83
C GLU A 70 -3.19 9.96 -8.67
N ASP A 71 -3.77 10.61 -9.67
CA ASP A 71 -5.15 11.11 -9.64
C ASP A 71 -6.16 10.13 -10.25
N THR A 72 -5.68 8.98 -10.77
CA THR A 72 -6.52 7.94 -11.40
C THR A 72 -6.20 6.57 -10.80
N PRO A 73 -6.79 6.21 -9.63
CA PRO A 73 -6.56 4.91 -9.00
C PRO A 73 -6.91 3.76 -9.95
N LEU A 74 -6.06 2.73 -9.95
CA LEU A 74 -6.30 1.49 -10.67
C LEU A 74 -7.24 0.61 -9.85
N MET A 75 -8.38 0.24 -10.41
CA MET A 75 -9.41 -0.55 -9.71
C MET A 75 -9.23 -2.05 -9.97
N PHE A 76 -9.56 -2.90 -9.00
CA PHE A 76 -9.43 -4.36 -9.09
C PHE A 76 -10.69 -5.05 -8.58
N CYS A 77 -11.14 -6.08 -9.30
CA CYS A 77 -12.35 -6.83 -8.97
C CYS A 77 -12.17 -7.86 -7.85
N SER A 78 -10.93 -8.14 -7.45
CA SER A 78 -10.56 -9.10 -6.42
C SER A 78 -9.31 -8.63 -5.66
N GLY A 79 -9.16 -9.09 -4.41
CA GLY A 79 -7.92 -8.94 -3.65
C GLY A 79 -6.77 -9.70 -4.33
N ARG A 80 -7.07 -10.87 -4.92
CA ARG A 80 -6.09 -11.68 -5.65
C ARG A 80 -5.46 -10.92 -6.82
N ASP A 81 -6.26 -10.28 -7.67
CA ASP A 81 -5.75 -9.51 -8.81
C ASP A 81 -4.93 -8.31 -8.34
N ALA A 82 -5.40 -7.61 -7.30
CA ALA A 82 -4.71 -6.46 -6.75
C ALA A 82 -3.33 -6.84 -6.19
N PHE A 83 -3.24 -7.91 -5.40
CA PHE A 83 -1.96 -8.42 -4.91
C PHE A 83 -1.08 -8.92 -6.05
N THR A 84 -1.65 -9.65 -7.02
CA THR A 84 -0.90 -10.17 -8.17
C THR A 84 -0.26 -9.03 -8.96
N TYR A 85 -1.00 -7.93 -9.18
CA TYR A 85 -0.48 -6.72 -9.79
C TYR A 85 0.57 -6.04 -8.89
N ALA A 86 0.23 -5.80 -7.62
CA ALA A 86 1.05 -5.06 -6.68
C ALA A 86 2.41 -5.70 -6.43
N LEU A 87 2.49 -7.03 -6.47
CA LEU A 87 3.70 -7.80 -6.16
C LEU A 87 4.64 -7.99 -7.36
N GLN A 88 4.27 -7.59 -8.58
CA GLN A 88 5.19 -7.61 -9.71
C GLN A 88 6.32 -6.57 -9.51
N PRO A 89 7.60 -6.91 -9.75
CA PRO A 89 8.72 -5.99 -9.52
C PRO A 89 8.61 -4.65 -10.25
N GLU A 90 7.97 -4.61 -11.42
CA GLU A 90 7.74 -3.40 -12.21
C GLU A 90 6.72 -2.47 -11.54
N ASN A 91 5.70 -3.05 -10.92
CA ASN A 91 4.62 -2.33 -10.26
C ASN A 91 4.98 -1.94 -8.83
N GLN A 92 5.67 -2.82 -8.08
CA GLN A 92 6.15 -2.54 -6.72
C GLN A 92 6.94 -1.23 -6.64
N ARG A 93 7.83 -1.01 -7.61
CA ARG A 93 8.65 0.22 -7.70
C ARG A 93 7.85 1.49 -7.96
N ARG A 94 6.61 1.36 -8.43
CA ARG A 94 5.70 2.47 -8.74
C ARG A 94 4.57 2.60 -7.73
N LEU A 95 4.38 1.64 -6.82
CA LEU A 95 3.26 1.60 -5.90
C LEU A 95 3.38 2.71 -4.84
N LEU A 96 2.38 3.59 -4.78
CA LEU A 96 2.32 4.70 -3.85
C LEU A 96 1.35 4.42 -2.69
N ALA A 97 0.21 3.79 -3.01
CA ALA A 97 -0.75 3.32 -2.04
C ALA A 97 -1.54 2.12 -2.58
N PHE A 98 -1.95 1.24 -1.68
CA PHE A 98 -2.81 0.10 -1.98
C PHE A 98 -3.90 0.05 -0.91
N PHE A 99 -5.15 0.16 -1.35
CA PHE A 99 -6.32 -0.01 -0.50
C PHE A 99 -7.14 -1.22 -0.94
N ILE A 100 -7.76 -1.88 0.04
CA ILE A 100 -8.59 -3.07 -0.16
C ILE A 100 -9.79 -3.02 0.77
N HIS A 101 -10.92 -3.61 0.36
CA HIS A 101 -12.10 -3.71 1.20
C HIS A 101 -11.81 -4.44 2.51
N ASP A 102 -12.26 -3.86 3.61
CA ASP A 102 -12.30 -4.50 4.92
C ASP A 102 -13.62 -5.26 5.09
N LEU A 103 -13.57 -6.59 4.99
CA LEU A 103 -14.75 -7.46 5.10
C LEU A 103 -15.28 -7.59 6.53
N GLY A 104 -14.63 -6.95 7.50
CA GLY A 104 -15.21 -6.71 8.83
C GLY A 104 -16.22 -5.56 8.85
N LYS A 105 -16.16 -4.65 7.86
CA LYS A 105 -16.96 -3.42 7.75
C LYS A 105 -17.92 -3.41 6.56
N THR A 106 -17.74 -4.36 5.65
CA THR A 106 -18.55 -4.50 4.44
C THR A 106 -19.01 -5.93 4.22
N SER A 107 -20.06 -6.13 3.45
CA SER A 107 -20.54 -7.47 3.11
C SER A 107 -19.84 -8.01 1.86
N TRP A 108 -19.89 -9.31 1.67
CA TRP A 108 -19.31 -9.94 0.48
C TRP A 108 -20.24 -9.86 -0.72
N GLU A 109 -21.53 -10.11 -0.48
CA GLU A 109 -22.57 -10.18 -1.49
C GLU A 109 -22.82 -8.78 -2.09
N THR A 110 -22.76 -7.77 -1.24
CA THR A 110 -23.00 -6.36 -1.60
C THR A 110 -21.98 -5.48 -0.88
N PRO A 111 -20.72 -5.47 -1.33
CA PRO A 111 -19.70 -4.66 -0.68
C PRO A 111 -20.04 -3.17 -0.87
N ALA A 112 -20.08 -2.43 0.23
CA ALA A 112 -20.10 -0.97 0.25
C ALA A 112 -18.92 -0.41 -0.55
N ASP A 113 -19.19 0.65 -1.31
CA ASP A 113 -18.24 1.22 -2.28
C ASP A 113 -17.03 1.92 -1.62
N ASP A 114 -17.10 2.25 -0.33
CA ASP A 114 -16.15 3.10 0.39
C ASP A 114 -15.45 2.42 1.58
N ALA A 115 -15.73 1.14 1.84
CA ALA A 115 -15.22 0.39 2.99
C ALA A 115 -13.77 -0.09 2.80
N LEU A 116 -12.89 0.81 2.39
CA LEU A 116 -11.49 0.56 2.02
C LEU A 116 -10.53 0.88 3.17
N VAL A 117 -9.50 0.07 3.33
CA VAL A 117 -8.40 0.28 4.28
C VAL A 117 -7.05 0.17 3.58
N LEU A 118 -6.01 0.82 4.11
CA LEU A 118 -4.64 0.60 3.66
C LEU A 118 -4.28 -0.88 3.82
N ALA A 119 -3.89 -1.53 2.73
CA ALA A 119 -3.62 -2.95 2.67
C ALA A 119 -2.57 -3.38 3.73
N ALA A 120 -1.50 -2.60 3.87
CA ALA A 120 -0.45 -2.85 4.85
C ALA A 120 -0.90 -2.74 6.33
N SER A 121 -2.10 -2.20 6.60
CA SER A 121 -2.66 -2.09 7.96
C SER A 121 -3.66 -3.19 8.31
N ALA A 122 -3.94 -4.11 7.38
CA ALA A 122 -4.89 -5.20 7.57
C ALA A 122 -4.21 -6.53 7.86
N MET A 123 -4.98 -7.46 8.43
CA MET A 123 -4.70 -8.88 8.46
C MET A 123 -5.53 -9.59 7.39
N TYR A 124 -5.01 -10.68 6.84
CA TYR A 124 -5.60 -11.36 5.69
C TYR A 124 -5.99 -12.78 6.05
N VAL A 125 -7.22 -13.17 5.76
CA VAL A 125 -7.60 -14.59 5.74
C VAL A 125 -7.41 -15.11 4.32
N TYR A 126 -6.71 -16.24 4.18
CA TYR A 126 -6.46 -16.90 2.89
C TYR A 126 -6.48 -18.43 3.06
N GLY A 127 -6.73 -19.19 1.99
CA GLY A 127 -6.91 -20.65 2.06
C GLY A 127 -8.31 -21.04 2.53
N HIS A 128 -9.31 -20.19 2.27
CA HIS A 128 -10.68 -20.40 2.74
C HIS A 128 -11.59 -20.95 1.63
N GLY A 129 -12.69 -21.59 2.00
CA GLY A 129 -13.63 -22.20 1.05
C GLY A 129 -14.63 -21.24 0.39
N ARG A 130 -14.54 -19.92 0.63
CA ARG A 130 -15.43 -18.94 0.00
C ARG A 130 -14.88 -18.49 -1.35
N GLU A 131 -15.55 -18.86 -2.44
CA GLU A 131 -15.10 -18.50 -3.80
C GLU A 131 -15.35 -17.01 -4.11
N GLY A 132 -14.29 -16.32 -4.52
CA GLY A 132 -14.32 -14.99 -5.10
C GLY A 132 -14.25 -15.01 -6.63
N VAL A 133 -14.14 -13.82 -7.23
CA VAL A 133 -14.09 -13.64 -8.69
C VAL A 133 -12.97 -14.46 -9.35
N MET A 134 -11.86 -14.62 -8.62
CA MET A 134 -10.66 -15.30 -9.08
C MET A 134 -10.35 -16.55 -8.23
N GLY A 135 -11.37 -17.15 -7.63
CA GLY A 135 -11.24 -18.29 -6.71
C GLY A 135 -10.86 -17.85 -5.29
N ASP A 136 -9.94 -18.57 -4.65
CA ASP A 136 -9.42 -18.23 -3.32
C ASP A 136 -8.61 -16.92 -3.41
N GLU A 137 -8.96 -15.95 -2.57
CA GLU A 137 -8.39 -14.61 -2.58
C GLU A 137 -8.10 -14.11 -1.16
N PRO A 138 -7.05 -13.28 -0.96
CA PRO A 138 -6.79 -12.72 0.37
C PRO A 138 -7.90 -11.76 0.79
N VAL A 139 -8.55 -12.04 1.92
CA VAL A 139 -9.62 -11.22 2.47
C VAL A 139 -9.12 -10.40 3.63
N ALA A 140 -9.18 -9.07 3.50
CA ALA A 140 -8.67 -8.15 4.50
C ALA A 140 -9.66 -7.93 5.65
N PHE A 141 -9.13 -7.84 6.86
CA PHE A 141 -9.83 -7.46 8.07
C PHE A 141 -8.96 -6.47 8.87
N THR A 142 -9.57 -5.46 9.46
CA THR A 142 -8.89 -4.63 10.48
C THR A 142 -9.21 -5.08 11.91
N GLU A 143 -10.27 -5.86 12.09
CA GLU A 143 -10.72 -6.39 13.37
C GLU A 143 -10.49 -7.89 13.46
N LYS A 144 -9.68 -8.33 14.44
CA LYS A 144 -9.38 -9.77 14.63
C LYS A 144 -10.64 -10.62 14.84
N SER A 145 -11.60 -10.13 15.62
CA SER A 145 -12.87 -10.84 15.87
C SER A 145 -13.66 -11.12 14.60
N ARG A 146 -13.60 -10.22 13.60
CA ARG A 146 -14.26 -10.38 12.30
C ARG A 146 -13.55 -11.43 11.45
N ALA A 147 -12.22 -11.42 11.43
CA ALA A 147 -11.44 -12.46 10.78
C ALA A 147 -11.69 -13.84 11.39
N ASP A 148 -11.71 -13.94 12.73
CA ASP A 148 -11.99 -15.19 13.44
C ASP A 148 -13.39 -15.73 13.10
N ALA A 149 -14.40 -14.85 13.03
CA ALA A 149 -15.76 -15.23 12.64
C ALA A 149 -15.82 -15.70 11.17
N PHE A 150 -15.06 -15.06 10.28
CA PHE A 150 -14.95 -15.51 8.89
C PHE A 150 -14.31 -16.90 8.81
N ILE A 151 -13.21 -17.13 9.54
CA ILE A 151 -12.52 -18.43 9.59
C ILE A 151 -13.43 -19.52 10.17
N ALA A 152 -14.20 -19.22 11.21
CA ALA A 152 -15.14 -20.18 11.78
C ALA A 152 -16.20 -20.66 10.76
N LYS A 153 -16.56 -19.81 9.79
CA LYS A 153 -17.54 -20.13 8.75
C LYS A 153 -16.93 -20.75 7.51
N TRP A 154 -15.78 -20.26 7.06
CA TRP A 154 -15.22 -20.57 5.74
C TRP A 154 -13.84 -21.25 5.80
N GLY A 155 -13.26 -21.45 6.98
CA GLY A 155 -11.91 -21.94 7.15
C GLY A 155 -10.85 -20.90 6.77
N GLY A 156 -9.64 -21.38 6.45
CA GLY A 156 -8.50 -20.53 6.12
C GLY A 156 -7.63 -20.18 7.32
N GLN A 157 -6.60 -19.38 7.05
CA GLN A 157 -5.58 -18.98 8.02
C GLN A 157 -5.32 -17.47 7.92
N VAL A 158 -4.96 -16.87 9.06
CA VAL A 158 -4.56 -15.47 9.13
C VAL A 158 -3.11 -15.32 8.68
N TYR A 159 -2.87 -14.31 7.85
CA TYR A 159 -1.58 -13.86 7.37
C TYR A 159 -1.43 -12.35 7.55
N LYS A 160 -0.21 -11.88 7.75
CA LYS A 160 0.15 -10.47 7.64
C LYS A 160 0.23 -10.05 6.17
N TYR A 161 0.19 -8.76 5.92
CA TYR A 161 0.32 -8.20 4.56
C TYR A 161 1.56 -8.72 3.83
N GLU A 162 2.72 -8.78 4.49
CA GLU A 162 3.99 -9.20 3.90
C GLU A 162 4.06 -10.70 3.60
N GLU A 163 3.16 -11.49 4.20
CA GLU A 163 3.08 -12.94 4.00
C GLU A 163 2.22 -13.31 2.78
N ILE A 164 1.47 -12.35 2.23
CA ILE A 164 0.79 -12.48 0.94
C ILE A 164 1.85 -12.27 -0.15
N THR A 165 2.31 -13.37 -0.72
CA THR A 165 3.35 -13.40 -1.77
C THR A 165 2.80 -14.05 -3.03
N LEU A 166 3.43 -13.82 -4.20
CA LEU A 166 3.03 -14.48 -5.45
C LEU A 166 3.00 -16.00 -5.29
N LYS A 167 4.04 -16.58 -4.68
CA LYS A 167 4.11 -18.02 -4.37
C LYS A 167 2.95 -18.53 -3.51
N ARG A 168 2.36 -17.69 -2.65
CA ARG A 168 1.20 -18.06 -1.84
C ARG A 168 -0.08 -18.00 -2.65
N LEU A 169 -0.14 -17.10 -3.62
CA LEU A 169 -1.30 -16.96 -4.50
C LEU A 169 -1.32 -18.07 -5.56
N ASP A 170 -0.16 -18.56 -6.01
CA ASP A 170 -0.06 -19.69 -6.96
C ASP A 170 -0.80 -20.95 -6.50
#